data_AF-A0A6J5DNN9-F1
#
_entry.id   AF-A0A6J5DNN9-F1
#
_cell.length_a   1.000
_cell.length_b   1.000
_cell.length_c   1.000
_cell.angle_alpha   90.00
_cell.angle_beta   90.00
_cell.angle_gamma   90.00
#
_symmetry.space_group_name_H-M   'P 1'
#
loop_
_entity.id
_entity.type
_entity.pdbx_description
1 polymer ?
#
loop_
_entity_poly.entity_id
_entity_poly.type
_entity_poly.pdbx_seq_one_letter_code
_entity_poly.pdbx_strand_id
1 'polypeptide(L)'
;MNQAVQGASAGFKAGKHFFVSTPVEIDSYEWRCIVRQGGLGRPEKHYEFRPVGGEAWCADSDWVGGHAKVKDLPEVLEQKIDAVLDAQITRAMSGAFVPNGNMTRAAENLLVAMAHEDLVRPVVVAYEEEILAQRQFRIARKYVERGCADTVILDRKQSYMLEASDLATYLKQCFEARDAAGLKVREPDNCPLLEAENTRIKAESLLLEAMAELPNLAAIARPWLTLEARKQAVDLTLNMLAPFCADAKGIINRLVAS
;
A
#
# COMPACT_ATOMS: atom_id res chain seq x y z
N MET A 1 -37.48 2.98 -32.99
CA MET A 1 -37.42 1.63 -32.41
C MET A 1 -36.21 1.58 -31.48
N ASN A 2 -36.44 1.79 -30.19
CA ASN A 2 -35.41 1.65 -29.16
C ASN A 2 -35.27 0.17 -28.82
N GLN A 3 -34.13 -0.44 -29.13
CA GLN A 3 -33.76 -1.71 -28.53
C GLN A 3 -33.04 -1.42 -27.22
N ALA A 4 -33.72 -1.75 -26.12
CA ALA A 4 -33.14 -1.82 -24.80
C ALA A 4 -32.05 -2.91 -24.81
N VAL A 5 -30.81 -2.51 -24.57
CA VAL A 5 -29.74 -3.44 -24.23
C VAL A 5 -30.04 -3.96 -22.84
N GLN A 6 -30.66 -5.14 -22.78
CA GLN A 6 -30.68 -5.98 -21.58
C GLN A 6 -29.23 -6.37 -21.27
N GLY A 7 -28.57 -5.56 -20.47
CA GLY A 7 -27.34 -5.95 -19.78
C GLY A 7 -27.68 -7.04 -18.78
N ALA A 8 -27.56 -8.30 -19.19
CA ALA A 8 -27.53 -9.43 -18.29
C ALA A 8 -26.47 -9.14 -17.22
N SER A 9 -26.90 -8.92 -15.98
CA SER A 9 -26.01 -8.83 -14.83
C SER A 9 -25.33 -10.19 -14.69
N ALA A 10 -24.14 -10.32 -15.26
CA ALA A 10 -23.27 -11.45 -15.01
C ALA A 10 -23.09 -11.55 -13.50
N GLY A 11 -23.68 -12.60 -12.92
CA GLY A 11 -23.78 -12.78 -11.48
C GLY A 11 -22.42 -12.61 -10.82
N PHE A 12 -22.37 -11.68 -9.88
CA PHE A 12 -21.28 -11.59 -8.91
C PHE A 12 -21.14 -12.96 -8.25
N LYS A 13 -20.06 -13.69 -8.55
CA LYS A 13 -19.72 -14.89 -7.80
C LYS A 13 -19.32 -14.46 -6.38
N ALA A 14 -19.94 -15.10 -5.41
CA ALA A 14 -19.85 -14.82 -3.98
C ALA A 14 -18.40 -14.74 -3.46
N GLY A 15 -17.95 -13.53 -3.15
CA GLY A 15 -17.07 -13.27 -2.01
C GLY A 15 -17.96 -12.98 -0.79
N LYS A 16 -17.59 -13.50 0.39
CA LYS A 16 -18.46 -13.45 1.58
C LYS A 16 -18.82 -12.03 2.05
N HIS A 17 -18.06 -10.99 1.69
CA HIS A 17 -18.29 -9.59 2.11
C HIS A 17 -18.16 -8.63 0.91
N PHE A 18 -19.02 -7.61 0.87
CA PHE A 18 -19.07 -6.54 -0.14
C PHE A 18 -18.36 -5.29 0.33
N PHE A 19 -18.39 -5.04 1.64
CA PHE A 19 -17.72 -3.92 2.28
C PHE A 19 -17.53 -4.24 3.77
N VAL A 20 -16.42 -3.80 4.33
CA VAL A 20 -16.18 -3.82 5.79
C VAL A 20 -15.75 -2.41 6.16
N SER A 21 -16.50 -1.76 7.04
CA SER A 21 -16.18 -0.41 7.48
C SER A 21 -14.88 -0.37 8.28
N THR A 22 -14.25 0.80 8.31
CA THR A 22 -13.22 1.07 9.31
C THR A 22 -13.83 0.90 10.71
N PRO A 23 -13.14 0.20 11.63
CA PRO A 23 -13.57 0.11 13.02
C PRO A 23 -13.72 1.49 13.67
N VAL A 24 -14.76 1.67 14.47
CA VAL A 24 -15.00 2.87 15.27
C VAL A 24 -15.09 2.49 16.74
N GLU A 25 -14.38 3.21 17.59
CA GLU A 25 -14.44 3.01 19.04
C GLU A 25 -15.71 3.66 19.58
N ILE A 26 -16.54 2.86 20.25
CA ILE A 26 -17.73 3.30 20.95
C ILE A 26 -17.74 2.62 22.31
N ASP A 27 -17.67 3.43 23.36
CA ASP A 27 -17.52 3.01 24.75
C ASP A 27 -16.23 2.18 24.95
N SER A 28 -16.32 0.90 25.32
CA SER A 28 -15.15 0.02 25.54
C SER A 28 -14.94 -1.00 24.41
N TYR A 29 -15.56 -0.77 23.25
CA TYR A 29 -15.58 -1.70 22.14
C TYR A 29 -15.27 -1.01 20.81
N GLU A 30 -14.61 -1.74 19.92
CA GLU A 30 -14.50 -1.38 18.52
C GLU A 30 -15.63 -2.04 17.74
N TRP A 31 -16.32 -1.26 16.92
CA TRP A 31 -17.44 -1.69 16.09
C TRP A 31 -17.10 -1.55 14.62
N ARG A 32 -17.54 -2.50 13.79
CA ARG A 32 -17.49 -2.39 12.33
C ARG A 32 -18.79 -2.88 11.70
N CYS A 33 -19.13 -2.33 10.54
CA CYS A 33 -20.23 -2.81 9.72
C CYS A 33 -19.67 -3.63 8.56
N ILE A 34 -20.20 -4.84 8.39
CA ILE A 34 -19.97 -5.70 7.24
C ILE A 34 -21.23 -5.66 6.38
N VAL A 35 -21.09 -5.19 5.15
CA VAL A 35 -22.12 -5.36 4.12
C VAL A 35 -21.80 -6.62 3.34
N ARG A 36 -22.76 -7.54 3.20
CA ARG A 36 -22.60 -8.79 2.42
C ARG A 36 -23.76 -9.02 1.46
N GLN A 37 -23.62 -9.97 0.53
CA GLN A 37 -24.76 -10.39 -0.29
C GLN A 37 -25.74 -11.16 0.57
N GLY A 38 -26.95 -10.63 0.69
CA GLY A 38 -28.10 -11.30 1.26
C GLY A 38 -28.74 -12.32 0.34
N GLY A 39 -29.72 -13.05 0.90
CA GLY A 39 -30.61 -13.90 0.12
C GLY A 39 -31.37 -13.01 -0.87
N LEU A 40 -31.31 -13.32 -2.18
CA LEU A 40 -31.82 -12.50 -3.30
C LEU A 40 -30.83 -11.48 -3.89
N GLY A 41 -29.55 -11.49 -3.50
CA GLY A 41 -28.53 -10.66 -4.16
C GLY A 41 -28.52 -9.20 -3.70
N ARG A 42 -29.36 -8.84 -2.72
CA ARG A 42 -29.41 -7.50 -2.12
C ARG A 42 -28.31 -7.37 -1.06
N PRO A 43 -27.68 -6.20 -0.90
CA PRO A 43 -26.75 -5.97 0.20
C PRO A 43 -27.47 -6.00 1.56
N GLU A 44 -26.94 -6.75 2.52
CA GLU A 44 -27.38 -6.84 3.92
C GLU A 44 -26.27 -6.31 4.84
N LYS A 45 -26.65 -5.50 5.85
CA LYS A 45 -25.72 -5.00 6.88
C LYS A 45 -25.65 -6.00 8.04
N HIS A 46 -24.45 -6.21 8.55
CA HIS A 46 -24.18 -6.95 9.78
C HIS A 46 -23.18 -6.17 10.61
N TYR A 47 -23.41 -6.02 11.90
CA TYR A 47 -22.44 -5.38 12.76
C TYR A 47 -21.59 -6.45 13.45
N GLU A 48 -20.31 -6.14 13.60
CA GLU A 48 -19.41 -6.93 14.42
C GLU A 48 -18.73 -6.02 15.44
N PHE A 49 -18.41 -6.60 16.60
CA PHE A 49 -17.77 -5.88 17.69
C PHE A 49 -16.63 -6.69 18.29
N ARG A 50 -15.72 -6.00 18.96
CA ARG A 50 -14.70 -6.60 19.82
C ARG A 50 -14.30 -5.65 20.94
N PRO A 51 -13.79 -6.13 22.09
CA PRO A 51 -13.17 -5.24 23.08
C PRO A 51 -12.04 -4.45 22.43
N VAL A 52 -11.83 -3.19 22.85
CA VAL A 52 -10.69 -2.40 22.37
C VAL A 52 -9.39 -3.17 22.62
N GLY A 53 -8.60 -3.40 21.57
CA GLY A 53 -7.37 -4.21 21.62
C GLY A 53 -7.58 -5.74 21.55
N GLY A 54 -8.82 -6.21 21.40
CA GLY A 54 -9.13 -7.63 21.21
C GLY A 54 -8.79 -8.14 19.81
N GLU A 55 -8.48 -9.43 19.68
CA GLU A 55 -8.09 -10.03 18.39
C GLU A 55 -9.29 -10.53 17.57
N ALA A 56 -10.31 -11.08 18.23
CA ALA A 56 -11.45 -11.73 17.57
C ALA A 56 -12.67 -10.80 17.46
N TRP A 57 -13.31 -10.79 16.29
CA TRP A 57 -14.57 -10.11 16.04
C TRP A 57 -15.75 -11.04 16.35
N CYS A 58 -16.75 -10.52 17.07
CA CYS A 58 -18.00 -11.19 17.39
C CYS A 58 -19.15 -10.60 16.56
N ALA A 59 -20.10 -11.42 16.12
CA ALA A 59 -21.29 -10.91 15.47
C ALA A 59 -22.17 -10.16 16.48
N ASP A 60 -22.86 -9.11 16.05
CA ASP A 60 -23.87 -8.40 16.84
C ASP A 60 -24.94 -9.34 17.43
N SER A 61 -25.30 -10.40 16.70
CA SER A 61 -26.19 -11.46 17.18
C SER A 61 -25.67 -12.21 18.41
N ASP A 62 -24.35 -12.19 18.63
CA ASP A 62 -23.68 -12.82 19.76
C ASP A 62 -23.49 -11.85 20.94
N TRP A 63 -23.99 -10.61 20.84
CA TRP A 63 -23.97 -9.65 21.94
C TRP A 63 -24.88 -10.12 23.08
N VAL A 64 -24.28 -10.70 24.10
CA VAL A 64 -24.93 -10.96 25.38
C VAL A 64 -24.75 -9.72 26.25
N GLY A 65 -25.55 -8.70 25.99
CA GLY A 65 -25.71 -7.57 26.91
C GLY A 65 -25.98 -8.09 28.31
N GLY A 66 -25.45 -7.41 29.32
CA GLY A 66 -25.79 -7.67 30.71
C GLY A 66 -27.30 -7.88 30.87
N HIS A 67 -27.66 -9.05 31.40
CA HIS A 67 -29.00 -9.54 31.71
C HIS A 67 -30.06 -9.46 30.57
N ALA A 68 -30.01 -10.49 29.73
CA ALA A 68 -31.14 -11.13 29.04
C ALA A 68 -31.65 -10.54 27.70
N LYS A 69 -31.47 -11.38 26.66
CA LYS A 69 -32.10 -11.45 25.32
C LYS A 69 -31.50 -10.61 24.18
N VAL A 70 -31.34 -11.32 23.06
CA VAL A 70 -30.67 -11.02 21.78
C VAL A 70 -31.41 -9.97 20.92
N LYS A 71 -31.98 -8.93 21.52
CA LYS A 71 -32.66 -7.86 20.75
C LYS A 71 -32.43 -6.44 21.23
N ASP A 72 -31.73 -6.25 22.34
CA ASP A 72 -31.50 -4.94 22.90
C ASP A 72 -30.01 -4.57 22.78
N LEU A 73 -29.52 -4.46 21.54
CA LEU A 73 -28.58 -3.37 21.28
C LEU A 73 -29.36 -2.12 21.69
N PRO A 74 -28.88 -1.30 22.65
CA PRO A 74 -29.61 -0.09 23.01
C PRO A 74 -29.91 0.65 21.71
N GLU A 75 -31.16 1.05 21.47
CA GLU A 75 -31.59 1.75 20.24
C GLU A 75 -30.69 2.97 19.92
N VAL A 76 -29.99 3.47 20.95
CA VAL A 76 -28.97 4.52 20.93
C VAL A 76 -27.64 4.09 20.27
N LEU A 77 -27.24 2.82 20.33
CA LEU A 77 -25.96 2.31 19.84
C LEU A 77 -25.98 2.06 18.34
N GLU A 78 -27.02 1.41 17.81
CA GLU A 78 -27.20 1.24 16.35
C GLU A 78 -27.29 2.61 15.68
N GLN A 79 -28.02 3.57 16.28
CA GLN A 79 -28.07 4.95 15.81
C GLN A 79 -26.73 5.68 15.91
N LYS A 80 -25.91 5.41 16.93
CA LYS A 80 -24.55 5.98 17.06
C LYS A 80 -23.59 5.38 16.02
N ILE A 81 -23.63 4.07 15.85
CA ILE A 81 -22.82 3.34 14.87
C ILE A 81 -23.22 3.79 13.46
N ASP A 82 -24.52 3.81 13.16
CA ASP A 82 -25.03 4.32 11.89
C ASP A 82 -24.69 5.80 11.74
N ALA A 83 -24.90 6.69 12.72
CA ALA A 83 -24.53 8.10 12.55
C ALA A 83 -23.05 8.32 12.19
N VAL A 84 -22.14 7.46 12.66
CA VAL A 84 -20.70 7.54 12.35
C VAL A 84 -20.35 6.82 11.04
N LEU A 85 -21.02 5.70 10.73
CA LEU A 85 -20.73 4.87 9.57
C LEU A 85 -21.66 5.12 8.38
N ASP A 86 -22.72 5.92 8.52
CA ASP A 86 -23.81 6.08 7.55
C ASP A 86 -23.29 6.60 6.22
N ALA A 87 -22.34 7.52 6.23
CA ALA A 87 -21.71 8.00 5.00
C ALA A 87 -20.96 6.87 4.25
N GLN A 88 -20.32 5.94 4.96
CA GLN A 88 -19.62 4.80 4.36
C GLN A 88 -20.63 3.74 3.89
N ILE A 89 -21.64 3.45 4.72
CA ILE A 89 -22.67 2.46 4.45
C ILE A 89 -23.56 2.90 3.28
N THR A 90 -24.07 4.13 3.28
CA THR A 90 -24.87 4.70 2.20
C THR A 90 -24.09 4.72 0.88
N ARG A 91 -22.78 5.04 0.92
CA ARG A 91 -21.92 4.97 -0.26
C ARG A 91 -21.73 3.53 -0.75
N ALA A 92 -21.49 2.56 0.14
CA ALA A 92 -21.40 1.14 -0.22
C ALA A 92 -22.73 0.60 -0.79
N MET A 93 -23.86 0.99 -0.20
CA MET A 93 -25.21 0.62 -0.64
C MET A 93 -25.57 1.22 -2.00
N SER A 94 -24.95 2.34 -2.40
CA SER A 94 -25.08 2.93 -3.75
C SER A 94 -24.29 2.19 -4.84
N GLY A 95 -23.51 1.17 -4.47
CA GLY A 95 -22.59 0.47 -5.37
C GLY A 95 -21.30 1.24 -5.64
N ALA A 96 -21.08 2.38 -4.98
CA ALA A 96 -19.83 3.11 -5.05
C ALA A 96 -18.74 2.38 -4.25
N PHE A 97 -17.51 2.44 -4.75
CA PHE A 97 -16.34 1.91 -4.06
C PHE A 97 -16.14 2.60 -2.71
N VAL A 98 -15.98 1.81 -1.65
CA VAL A 98 -15.60 2.29 -0.31
C VAL A 98 -14.45 1.41 0.17
N PRO A 99 -13.23 1.96 0.31
CA PRO A 99 -12.10 1.19 0.81
C PRO A 99 -12.25 0.89 2.29
N ASN A 100 -11.72 -0.26 2.70
CA ASN A 100 -11.55 -0.53 4.12
C ASN A 100 -10.28 0.16 4.65
N GLY A 101 -10.10 0.17 5.97
CA GLY A 101 -8.94 0.82 6.60
C GLY A 101 -7.58 0.22 6.20
N ASN A 102 -7.50 -1.04 5.79
CA ASN A 102 -6.25 -1.64 5.30
C ASN A 102 -5.85 -1.06 3.95
N MET A 103 -6.80 -0.94 3.02
CA MET A 103 -6.56 -0.35 1.70
C MET A 103 -6.08 1.10 1.82
N THR A 104 -6.76 1.91 2.63
CA THR A 104 -6.36 3.31 2.85
C THR A 104 -4.97 3.41 3.47
N ARG A 105 -4.67 2.63 4.52
CA ARG A 105 -3.34 2.62 5.15
C ARG A 105 -2.24 2.16 4.20
N ALA A 106 -2.50 1.15 3.37
CA ALA A 106 -1.53 0.66 2.40
C ALA A 106 -1.22 1.72 1.33
N ALA A 107 -2.22 2.46 0.86
CA ALA A 107 -2.02 3.58 -0.05
C ALA A 107 -1.21 4.71 0.59
N GLU A 108 -1.55 5.11 1.81
CA GLU A 108 -0.79 6.15 2.54
C GLU A 108 0.66 5.74 2.78
N ASN A 109 0.91 4.48 3.15
CA ASN A 109 2.27 3.95 3.30
C ASN A 109 3.05 3.99 1.98
N LEU A 110 2.41 3.69 0.85
CA LEU A 110 3.05 3.79 -0.46
C LEU A 110 3.37 5.24 -0.81
N LEU A 111 2.46 6.19 -0.56
CA LEU A 111 2.72 7.63 -0.77
C LEU A 111 3.93 8.11 0.03
N VAL A 112 4.06 7.67 1.28
CA VAL A 112 5.21 7.98 2.14
C VAL A 112 6.50 7.35 1.59
N ALA A 113 6.45 6.10 1.17
CA ALA A 113 7.61 5.41 0.59
C ALA A 113 8.07 6.06 -0.73
N MET A 114 7.13 6.49 -1.58
CA MET A 114 7.42 7.26 -2.79
C MET A 114 8.08 8.59 -2.44
N ALA A 115 7.52 9.35 -1.50
CA ALA A 115 8.10 10.62 -1.07
C ALA A 115 9.50 10.46 -0.45
N HIS A 116 9.74 9.37 0.27
CA HIS A 116 11.07 9.04 0.81
C HIS A 116 12.07 8.74 -0.31
N GLU A 117 11.67 7.93 -1.30
CA GLU A 117 12.50 7.65 -2.47
C GLU A 117 12.81 8.93 -3.26
N ASP A 118 11.82 9.78 -3.50
CA ASP A 118 11.97 11.05 -4.21
C ASP A 118 12.91 12.02 -3.49
N LEU A 119 13.01 11.94 -2.16
CA LEU A 119 13.97 12.72 -1.37
C LEU A 119 15.40 12.17 -1.47
N VAL A 120 15.55 10.84 -1.41
CA VAL A 120 16.86 10.17 -1.36
C VAL A 120 17.52 10.10 -2.74
N ARG A 121 16.73 9.79 -3.78
CA ARG A 121 17.22 9.55 -5.14
C ARG A 121 18.09 10.68 -5.70
N PRO A 122 17.67 11.96 -5.72
CA PRO A 122 18.48 13.01 -6.32
C PRO A 122 19.83 13.20 -5.59
N VAL A 123 19.86 13.03 -4.27
CA VAL A 123 21.09 13.15 -3.47
C VAL A 123 22.06 12.02 -3.81
N VAL A 124 21.55 10.78 -3.84
CA VAL A 124 22.36 9.59 -4.13
C VAL A 124 22.90 9.61 -5.56
N VAL A 125 22.03 9.87 -6.53
CA VAL A 125 22.41 9.95 -7.94
C VAL A 125 23.49 11.02 -8.15
N ALA A 126 23.35 12.19 -7.53
CA ALA A 126 24.31 13.28 -7.70
C ALA A 126 25.73 12.88 -7.27
N TYR A 127 25.92 12.33 -6.06
CA TYR A 127 27.26 11.96 -5.62
C TYR A 127 27.82 10.74 -6.37
N GLU A 128 26.98 9.77 -6.75
CA GLU A 128 27.42 8.58 -7.49
C GLU A 128 27.95 8.97 -8.88
N GLU A 129 27.20 9.82 -9.60
CA GLU A 129 27.61 10.33 -10.90
C GLU A 129 28.85 11.24 -10.81
N GLU A 130 28.94 12.08 -9.78
CA GLU A 130 30.13 12.90 -9.54
C GLU A 130 31.38 12.05 -9.30
N ILE A 131 31.29 11.02 -8.46
CA ILE A 131 32.41 10.11 -8.19
C ILE A 131 32.86 9.41 -9.48
N LEU A 132 31.93 8.90 -10.28
CA LEU A 132 32.23 8.26 -11.57
C LEU A 132 32.91 9.24 -12.53
N ALA A 133 32.39 10.47 -12.63
CA ALA A 133 32.94 11.52 -13.47
C ALA A 133 34.36 11.93 -13.03
N GLN A 134 34.63 12.03 -11.73
CA GLN A 134 35.96 12.38 -11.22
C GLN A 134 36.97 11.24 -11.41
N ARG A 135 36.55 10.00 -11.21
CA ARG A 135 37.44 8.83 -11.22
C ARG A 135 37.70 8.29 -12.61
N GLN A 136 36.79 8.52 -13.56
CA GLN A 136 36.89 8.04 -14.94
C GLN A 136 37.16 6.52 -15.00
N PHE A 137 36.51 5.75 -14.12
CA PHE A 137 36.71 4.30 -14.07
C PHE A 137 36.34 3.66 -15.41
N ARG A 138 37.09 2.63 -15.81
CA ARG A 138 36.84 1.90 -17.06
C ARG A 138 36.10 0.61 -16.83
N ILE A 139 35.39 0.15 -17.86
CA ILE A 139 34.77 -1.18 -17.88
C ILE A 139 35.85 -2.24 -17.65
N ALA A 140 35.58 -3.15 -16.71
CA ALA A 140 36.46 -4.25 -16.36
C ALA A 140 36.82 -5.10 -17.57
N ARG A 141 38.06 -5.59 -17.59
CA ARG A 141 38.65 -6.29 -18.73
C ARG A 141 37.83 -7.54 -19.10
N LYS A 142 37.29 -8.22 -18.09
CA LYS A 142 36.41 -9.39 -18.24
C LYS A 142 35.15 -9.13 -19.09
N TYR A 143 34.64 -7.90 -19.13
CA TYR A 143 33.49 -7.53 -19.98
C TYR A 143 33.97 -7.12 -21.38
N VAL A 144 35.10 -6.43 -21.49
CA VAL A 144 35.72 -6.09 -22.78
C VAL A 144 36.05 -7.35 -23.59
N GLU A 145 36.61 -8.36 -22.94
CA GLU A 145 36.92 -9.67 -23.55
C GLU A 145 35.68 -10.45 -23.97
N ARG A 146 34.50 -10.07 -23.47
CA ARG A 146 33.18 -10.62 -23.86
C ARG A 146 32.45 -9.75 -24.88
N GLY A 147 33.12 -8.74 -25.44
CA GLY A 147 32.60 -7.90 -26.53
C GLY A 147 32.01 -6.56 -26.10
N CYS A 148 32.12 -6.16 -24.84
CA CYS A 148 31.78 -4.79 -24.43
C CYS A 148 32.84 -3.79 -24.94
N ALA A 149 32.42 -2.56 -25.23
CA ALA A 149 33.36 -1.50 -25.61
C ALA A 149 34.21 -1.05 -24.41
N ASP A 150 35.53 -0.92 -24.57
CA ASP A 150 36.42 -0.35 -23.56
C ASP A 150 36.16 1.14 -23.42
N THR A 151 35.30 1.50 -22.47
CA THR A 151 34.80 2.86 -22.26
C THR A 151 34.79 3.21 -20.77
N VAL A 152 34.75 4.51 -20.50
CA VAL A 152 34.59 5.05 -19.14
C VAL A 152 33.14 4.87 -18.69
N ILE A 153 32.95 4.43 -17.46
CA ILE A 153 31.66 4.29 -16.81
C ILE A 153 31.29 5.65 -16.21
N LEU A 154 30.27 6.30 -16.79
CA LEU A 154 29.68 7.54 -16.28
C LEU A 154 28.24 7.33 -15.77
N ASP A 155 27.58 6.25 -16.19
CA ASP A 155 26.26 5.88 -15.69
C ASP A 155 26.38 4.97 -14.46
N ARG A 156 25.82 5.41 -13.33
CA ARG A 156 25.74 4.62 -12.09
C ARG A 156 25.16 3.22 -12.28
N LYS A 157 24.26 3.02 -13.25
CA LYS A 157 23.66 1.71 -13.56
C LYS A 157 24.66 0.73 -14.16
N GLN A 158 25.81 1.21 -14.63
CA GLN A 158 26.90 0.41 -15.16
C GLN A 158 28.01 0.15 -14.12
N SER A 159 27.87 0.60 -12.87
CA SER A 159 28.85 0.37 -11.79
C SER A 159 29.17 -1.12 -11.51
N TYR A 160 28.25 -2.04 -11.82
CA TYR A 160 28.52 -3.49 -11.75
C TYR A 160 29.60 -3.96 -12.75
N MET A 161 29.94 -3.12 -13.74
CA MET A 161 30.98 -3.39 -14.72
C MET A 161 32.38 -2.97 -14.28
N LEU A 162 32.54 -2.37 -13.09
CA LEU A 162 33.84 -1.98 -12.54
C LEU A 162 34.74 -3.18 -12.24
N GLU A 163 36.05 -2.98 -12.29
CA GLU A 163 37.00 -3.94 -11.71
C GLU A 163 36.83 -4.01 -10.19
N ALA A 164 37.22 -5.12 -9.57
CA ALA A 164 37.01 -5.31 -8.13
C ALA A 164 37.69 -4.22 -7.28
N SER A 165 38.90 -3.78 -7.66
CA SER A 165 39.62 -2.69 -6.98
C SER A 165 38.93 -1.34 -7.13
N ASP A 166 38.39 -1.08 -8.32
CA ASP A 166 37.70 0.18 -8.64
C ASP A 166 36.34 0.23 -7.96
N LEU A 167 35.62 -0.89 -7.92
CA LEU A 167 34.37 -1.04 -7.20
C LEU A 167 34.56 -0.79 -5.70
N ALA A 168 35.62 -1.34 -5.09
CA ALA A 168 35.93 -1.09 -3.68
C ALA A 168 36.20 0.40 -3.41
N THR A 169 36.91 1.07 -4.31
CA THR A 169 37.18 2.51 -4.22
C THR A 169 35.90 3.34 -4.39
N TYR A 170 35.08 2.99 -5.37
CA TYR A 170 33.79 3.60 -5.66
C TYR A 170 32.83 3.50 -4.45
N LEU A 171 32.65 2.29 -3.90
CA LEU A 171 31.77 2.05 -2.76
C LEU A 171 32.23 2.83 -1.52
N LYS A 172 33.54 2.84 -1.24
CA LYS A 172 34.09 3.61 -0.13
C LYS A 172 33.72 5.09 -0.24
N GLN A 173 33.87 5.69 -1.42
CA GLN A 173 33.55 7.10 -1.65
C GLN A 173 32.05 7.36 -1.60
N CYS A 174 31.22 6.42 -2.06
CA CYS A 174 29.77 6.51 -1.92
C CYS A 174 29.36 6.52 -0.44
N PHE A 175 30.01 5.72 0.41
CA PHE A 175 29.73 5.70 1.86
C PHE A 175 30.17 7.00 2.55
N GLU A 176 31.34 7.52 2.19
CA GLU A 176 31.81 8.83 2.67
C GLU A 176 30.84 9.96 2.27
N ALA A 177 30.37 9.96 1.02
CA ALA A 177 29.42 10.95 0.51
C ALA A 177 28.02 10.81 1.16
N ARG A 178 27.55 9.58 1.36
CA ARG A 178 26.32 9.30 2.11
C ARG A 178 26.38 9.91 3.51
N ASP A 179 27.46 9.65 4.24
CA ASP A 179 27.64 10.11 5.60
C ASP A 179 27.72 11.65 5.66
N ALA A 180 28.40 12.27 4.70
CA ALA A 180 28.46 13.73 4.55
C ALA A 180 27.08 14.34 4.23
N ALA A 181 26.24 13.64 3.47
CA ALA A 181 24.86 14.05 3.18
C ALA A 181 23.90 13.79 4.36
N GLY A 182 24.36 13.16 5.45
CA GLY A 182 23.54 12.85 6.62
C GLY A 182 22.47 11.78 6.39
N LEU A 183 22.56 11.02 5.29
CA LEU A 183 21.60 9.97 4.95
C LEU A 183 21.76 8.80 5.92
N LYS A 184 20.63 8.35 6.49
CA LYS A 184 20.59 7.21 7.41
C LYS A 184 20.25 5.95 6.63
N VAL A 185 20.92 4.88 7.00
CA VAL A 185 20.74 3.52 6.48
C VAL A 185 20.64 2.55 7.63
N ARG A 186 20.00 1.41 7.40
CA ARG A 186 19.83 0.38 8.43
C ARG A 186 21.14 -0.29 8.81
N GLU A 187 21.98 -0.60 7.83
CA GLU A 187 23.27 -1.25 8.02
C GLU A 187 24.38 -0.42 7.35
N PRO A 188 25.63 -0.43 7.88
CA PRO A 188 26.71 0.40 7.36
C PRO A 188 27.04 0.21 5.88
N ASP A 189 26.83 -0.99 5.33
CA ASP A 189 27.15 -1.33 3.94
C ASP A 189 25.98 -1.10 2.98
N ASN A 190 24.84 -0.62 3.46
CA ASN A 190 23.66 -0.44 2.62
C ASN A 190 23.74 0.84 1.79
N CYS A 191 23.21 0.75 0.57
CA CYS A 191 22.93 1.89 -0.29
C CYS A 191 21.58 2.52 0.11
N PRO A 192 21.54 3.82 0.44
CA PRO A 192 20.29 4.49 0.84
C PRO A 192 19.21 4.40 -0.24
N LEU A 193 19.58 4.56 -1.51
CA LEU A 193 18.63 4.49 -2.62
C LEU A 193 18.03 3.08 -2.76
N LEU A 194 18.83 2.03 -2.61
CA LEU A 194 18.31 0.66 -2.65
C LEU A 194 17.38 0.36 -1.46
N GLU A 195 17.66 0.91 -0.27
CA GLU A 195 16.75 0.79 0.87
C GLU A 195 15.41 1.50 0.60
N ALA A 196 15.45 2.71 0.06
CA ALA A 196 14.26 3.48 -0.29
C ALA A 196 13.43 2.77 -1.38
N GLU A 197 14.06 2.31 -2.46
CA GLU A 197 13.42 1.56 -3.54
C GLU A 197 12.79 0.26 -3.03
N ASN A 198 13.51 -0.49 -2.19
CA ASN A 198 12.97 -1.71 -1.57
C ASN A 198 11.77 -1.41 -0.67
N THR A 199 11.80 -0.30 0.06
CA THR A 199 10.68 0.15 0.90
C THR A 199 9.46 0.48 0.04
N ARG A 200 9.63 1.22 -1.08
CA ARG A 200 8.55 1.46 -2.05
C ARG A 200 8.01 0.15 -2.63
N ILE A 201 8.88 -0.75 -3.10
CA ILE A 201 8.47 -2.04 -3.69
C ILE A 201 7.65 -2.87 -2.69
N LYS A 202 8.04 -2.89 -1.41
CA LYS A 202 7.27 -3.56 -0.35
C LYS A 202 5.91 -2.89 -0.13
N ALA A 203 5.87 -1.56 -0.08
CA ALA A 203 4.61 -0.82 0.06
C ALA A 203 3.67 -1.05 -1.13
N GLU A 204 4.19 -1.12 -2.35
CA GLU A 204 3.40 -1.50 -3.53
C GLU A 204 2.81 -2.90 -3.40
N SER A 205 3.59 -3.89 -2.95
CA SER A 205 3.09 -5.24 -2.74
C SER A 205 1.97 -5.27 -1.71
N LEU A 206 2.14 -4.57 -0.59
CA LEU A 206 1.11 -4.44 0.45
C LEU A 206 -0.17 -3.77 -0.07
N LEU A 207 -0.03 -2.74 -0.92
CA LEU A 207 -1.18 -2.11 -1.57
C LEU A 207 -1.92 -3.08 -2.48
N LEU A 208 -1.20 -3.80 -3.34
CA LEU A 208 -1.82 -4.77 -4.26
C LEU A 208 -2.47 -5.93 -3.49
N GLU A 209 -1.86 -6.39 -2.40
CA GLU A 209 -2.43 -7.39 -1.49
C GLU A 209 -3.72 -6.89 -0.84
N ALA A 210 -3.73 -5.67 -0.29
CA ALA A 210 -4.92 -5.07 0.32
C ALA A 210 -6.05 -4.92 -0.71
N MET A 211 -5.73 -4.50 -1.93
CA MET A 211 -6.72 -4.33 -2.99
C MET A 211 -7.23 -5.67 -3.57
N ALA A 212 -6.43 -6.74 -3.48
CA ALA A 212 -6.84 -8.08 -3.89
C ALA A 212 -7.86 -8.74 -2.94
N GLU A 213 -8.16 -8.13 -1.78
CA GLU A 213 -9.32 -8.49 -0.96
C GLU A 213 -10.65 -8.30 -1.73
N LEU A 214 -10.66 -7.42 -2.74
CA LEU A 214 -11.81 -7.24 -3.63
C LEU A 214 -11.87 -8.38 -4.67
N PRO A 215 -12.98 -9.14 -4.75
CA PRO A 215 -13.06 -10.30 -5.63
C PRO A 215 -12.76 -10.02 -7.12
N ASN A 216 -13.12 -8.83 -7.62
CA ASN A 216 -12.87 -8.41 -8.99
C ASN A 216 -11.41 -7.97 -9.23
N LEU A 217 -10.63 -7.73 -8.18
CA LEU A 217 -9.22 -7.35 -8.24
C LEU A 217 -8.28 -8.44 -7.73
N ALA A 218 -8.77 -9.60 -7.30
CA ALA A 218 -7.95 -10.69 -6.75
C ALA A 218 -6.75 -11.10 -7.64
N ALA A 219 -6.81 -10.84 -8.95
CA ALA A 219 -5.72 -11.14 -9.87
C ALA A 219 -4.52 -10.17 -9.78
N ILE A 220 -4.66 -8.98 -9.19
CA ILE A 220 -3.59 -7.96 -9.17
C ILE A 220 -2.48 -8.25 -8.14
N ALA A 221 -2.76 -9.08 -7.13
CA ALA A 221 -1.74 -9.53 -6.16
C ALA A 221 -0.92 -10.74 -6.65
N ARG A 222 -1.05 -11.14 -7.92
CA ARG A 222 -0.35 -12.32 -8.44
C ARG A 222 1.16 -12.03 -8.62
N PRO A 223 2.05 -12.95 -8.22
CA PRO A 223 3.50 -12.73 -8.26
C PRO A 223 4.10 -12.71 -9.69
N TRP A 224 3.32 -13.03 -10.72
CA TRP A 224 3.77 -13.10 -12.12
C TRP A 224 3.24 -11.94 -13.00
N LEU A 225 2.89 -10.80 -12.40
CA LEU A 225 2.66 -9.59 -13.18
C LEU A 225 3.96 -9.12 -13.84
N THR A 226 3.87 -8.67 -15.09
CA THR A 226 4.97 -7.95 -15.73
C THR A 226 5.21 -6.62 -15.00
N LEU A 227 6.40 -6.04 -15.15
CA LEU A 227 6.71 -4.73 -14.54
C LEU A 227 5.71 -3.64 -14.97
N GLU A 228 5.34 -3.62 -16.25
CA GLU A 228 4.35 -2.68 -16.79
C GLU A 228 2.94 -2.92 -16.21
N ALA A 229 2.49 -4.17 -16.14
CA ALA A 229 1.17 -4.49 -15.57
C ALA A 229 1.12 -4.17 -14.07
N ARG A 230 2.22 -4.41 -13.34
CA ARG A 230 2.34 -4.03 -11.92
C ARG A 230 2.24 -2.51 -11.76
N LYS A 231 2.96 -1.74 -12.56
CA LYS A 231 2.90 -0.27 -12.54
C LYS A 231 1.49 0.23 -12.78
N GLN A 232 0.82 -0.27 -13.82
CA GLN A 232 -0.57 0.08 -14.13
C GLN A 232 -1.53 -0.26 -12.98
N ALA A 233 -1.34 -1.41 -12.32
CA ALA A 233 -2.16 -1.83 -11.18
C ALA A 233 -1.95 -0.92 -9.95
N VAL A 234 -0.71 -0.52 -9.67
CA VAL A 234 -0.39 0.44 -8.60
C VAL A 234 -1.00 1.81 -8.90
N ASP A 235 -0.82 2.33 -10.12
CA ASP A 235 -1.36 3.63 -10.52
C ASP A 235 -2.90 3.64 -10.43
N LEU A 236 -3.55 2.58 -10.90
CA LEU A 236 -5.01 2.44 -10.81
C LEU A 236 -5.48 2.43 -9.36
N THR A 237 -4.87 1.60 -8.51
CA THR A 237 -5.31 1.44 -7.12
C THR A 237 -5.06 2.69 -6.28
N LEU A 238 -3.92 3.37 -6.47
CA LEU A 238 -3.66 4.67 -5.85
C LEU A 238 -4.69 5.71 -6.26
N ASN A 239 -5.03 5.82 -7.56
CA ASN A 239 -6.04 6.77 -8.02
C ASN A 239 -7.44 6.49 -7.45
N MET A 240 -7.80 5.21 -7.26
CA MET A 240 -9.05 4.83 -6.62
C MET A 240 -9.10 5.20 -5.13
N LEU A 241 -7.95 5.15 -4.44
CA LEU A 241 -7.83 5.36 -3.00
C LEU A 241 -7.50 6.81 -2.61
N ALA A 242 -6.93 7.59 -3.53
CA ALA A 242 -6.51 8.97 -3.27
C ALA A 242 -7.60 9.85 -2.62
N PRO A 243 -8.89 9.78 -3.01
CA PRO A 243 -9.95 10.56 -2.36
C PRO A 243 -10.25 10.17 -0.90
N PHE A 244 -9.72 9.04 -0.42
CA PHE A 244 -9.97 8.49 0.91
C PHE A 244 -8.75 8.55 1.82
N CYS A 245 -7.58 8.87 1.27
CA CYS A 245 -6.36 9.08 2.06
C CYS A 245 -6.46 10.42 2.80
N ALA A 246 -5.85 10.50 3.99
CA ALA A 246 -5.73 11.78 4.67
C ALA A 246 -4.79 12.73 3.90
N ASP A 247 -4.85 14.00 4.27
CA ASP A 247 -3.87 14.98 3.82
C ASP A 247 -2.46 14.67 4.37
N ALA A 248 -1.45 15.34 3.80
CA ALA A 248 -0.05 15.13 4.19
C ALA A 248 0.17 15.29 5.70
N LYS A 249 -0.48 16.28 6.32
CA LYS A 249 -0.39 16.52 7.77
C LYS A 249 -0.97 15.36 8.57
N GLY A 250 -2.14 14.84 8.17
CA GLY A 250 -2.80 13.71 8.81
C GLY A 250 -2.01 12.40 8.65
N ILE A 251 -1.31 12.19 7.53
CA ILE A 251 -0.42 11.05 7.34
C ILE A 251 0.81 11.18 8.24
N ILE A 252 1.50 12.32 8.22
CA ILE A 252 2.71 12.56 9.02
C ILE A 252 2.41 12.43 10.51
N ASN A 253 1.32 13.02 11.00
CA ASN A 253 0.96 12.94 12.42
C ASN A 253 0.79 11.50 12.90
N ARG A 254 0.26 10.60 12.05
CA ARG A 254 0.09 9.18 12.40
C ARG A 254 1.41 8.42 12.45
N LEU A 255 2.40 8.81 11.64
CA LEU A 255 3.74 8.21 11.65
C LEU A 255 4.59 8.66 12.85
N VAL A 256 4.36 9.86 13.36
CA VAL A 256 5.11 10.42 14.50
C VAL A 256 4.48 10.03 15.84
N ALA A 257 3.18 9.69 15.85
CA ALA A 257 2.45 9.27 17.04
C ALA A 257 2.62 7.76 17.38
N SER A 258 3.20 6.97 16.48
CA SER A 258 3.52 5.54 16.66
C SER A 258 4.93 5.35 17.19
#